data_AF-A0A952WEV4-F1
#
_entry.id   AF-A0A952WEV4-F1
#
_cell.length_a   1.000
_cell.length_b   1.000
_cell.length_c   1.000
_cell.angle_alpha   90.00
_cell.angle_beta   90.00
_cell.angle_gamma   90.00
#
_symmetry.space_group_name_H-M   'P 1'
#
loop_
_entity.id
_entity.type
_entity.pdbx_description
1 polymer ?
#
loop_
_entity_poly.entity_id
_entity_poly.type
_entity_poly.pdbx_seq_one_letter_code
_entity_poly.pdbx_strand_id
1 'polypeptide(L)'
;MRDRRVDRKAAVVVAVAALAGKAAAWPDYVYSGAPVAIPDGLGTGTAGAPAMVSVTVPGAMTIARVECRVFVPHSFQGDLRLTLTHVESGVSAVLVDRPYVPQTPLGFPAPDYGSAQAMLHLADSAAAVYDAPTVAAPGITGVNGPWKPETPLSVFNGRNAQGTWRLTAVDFAAGDTGSIAGFTLTITPTANCYANCDGSTGTPVLTAGDFQCFLNRFTTGDPWANCDGSVMAPVLNVMDFQCYLNRFAVGCTAP
;
A
#
# COMPACT_ATOMS: atom_id res chain seq x y z
N MET A 1 -10.12 -74.22 22.23
CA MET A 1 -9.04 -73.21 22.29
C MET A 1 -8.67 -72.77 20.89
N ARG A 2 -9.13 -71.60 20.45
CA ARG A 2 -8.61 -70.85 19.30
C ARG A 2 -9.18 -69.44 19.41
N ASP A 3 -8.55 -68.66 20.27
CA ASP A 3 -8.78 -67.23 20.40
C ASP A 3 -8.00 -66.52 19.28
N ARG A 4 -8.70 -65.99 18.28
CA ARG A 4 -8.11 -65.17 17.22
C ARG A 4 -8.18 -63.71 17.68
N ARG A 5 -7.08 -63.19 18.20
CA ARG A 5 -6.88 -61.74 18.34
C ARG A 5 -6.91 -61.10 16.96
N VAL A 6 -7.86 -60.20 16.75
CA VAL A 6 -7.89 -59.30 15.61
C VAL A 6 -6.97 -58.13 15.93
N ASP A 7 -5.76 -58.14 15.38
CA ASP A 7 -4.84 -57.00 15.42
C ASP A 7 -5.43 -55.84 14.59
N ARG A 8 -6.11 -54.91 15.26
CA ARG A 8 -6.49 -53.63 14.65
C ARG A 8 -5.24 -52.75 14.55
N LYS A 9 -4.53 -52.83 13.43
CA LYS A 9 -3.52 -51.83 13.05
C LYS A 9 -4.24 -50.50 12.82
N ALA A 10 -4.18 -49.60 13.80
CA ALA A 10 -4.61 -48.22 13.64
C ALA A 10 -3.64 -47.52 12.67
N ALA A 11 -4.11 -47.22 11.46
CA ALA A 11 -3.38 -46.37 10.53
C ALA A 11 -3.43 -44.93 11.04
N VAL A 12 -2.30 -44.41 11.50
CA VAL A 12 -2.14 -42.99 11.84
C VAL A 12 -2.03 -42.23 10.51
N VAL A 13 -3.14 -41.61 10.08
CA VAL A 13 -3.13 -40.66 8.97
C VAL A 13 -2.60 -39.35 9.52
N VAL A 14 -1.31 -39.06 9.29
CA VAL A 14 -0.75 -37.73 9.53
C VAL A 14 -1.24 -36.83 8.40
N ALA A 15 -2.31 -36.08 8.67
CA ALA A 15 -2.72 -34.98 7.80
C ALA A 15 -1.64 -33.89 7.88
N VAL A 16 -0.80 -33.80 6.84
CA VAL A 16 0.07 -32.64 6.65
C VAL A 16 -0.85 -31.49 6.23
N ALA A 17 -1.26 -30.68 7.22
CA ALA A 17 -1.89 -29.40 6.94
C ALA A 17 -0.84 -28.53 6.25
N ALA A 18 -1.03 -28.28 4.95
CA ALA A 18 -0.30 -27.24 4.27
C ALA A 18 -0.63 -25.91 4.96
N LEU A 19 0.31 -25.40 5.76
CA LEU A 19 0.26 -24.03 6.22
C LEU A 19 0.45 -23.16 4.98
N ALA A 20 -0.66 -22.71 4.38
CA ALA A 20 -0.64 -21.57 3.49
C ALA A 20 -0.10 -20.39 4.31
N GLY A 21 1.19 -20.10 4.19
CA GLY A 21 1.77 -18.90 4.77
C GLY A 21 0.98 -17.70 4.23
N LYS A 22 0.30 -16.96 5.12
CA LYS A 22 -0.22 -15.65 4.77
C LYS A 22 0.97 -14.86 4.22
N ALA A 23 0.87 -14.36 2.98
CA ALA A 23 1.84 -13.43 2.44
C ALA A 23 2.07 -12.33 3.50
N ALA A 24 3.33 -12.08 3.85
CA ALA A 24 3.66 -11.03 4.81
C ALA A 24 3.03 -9.72 4.33
N ALA A 25 2.19 -9.11 5.18
CA ALA A 25 1.65 -7.79 4.88
C ALA A 25 2.82 -6.80 4.81
N TRP A 26 2.85 -5.98 3.77
CA TRP A 26 3.86 -4.94 3.62
C TRP A 26 3.79 -3.93 4.77
N PRO A 27 4.93 -3.35 5.20
CA PRO A 27 4.94 -2.46 6.35
C PRO A 27 4.12 -1.19 6.10
N ASP A 28 3.44 -0.75 7.15
CA ASP A 28 2.78 0.55 7.20
C ASP A 28 3.77 1.64 7.62
N TYR A 29 3.75 2.77 6.91
CA TYR A 29 4.42 4.00 7.32
C TYR A 29 3.39 4.87 8.04
N VAL A 30 3.51 4.97 9.36
CA VAL A 30 2.52 5.60 10.24
C VAL A 30 3.03 6.95 10.72
N TYR A 31 2.20 7.98 10.58
CA TYR A 31 2.44 9.27 11.20
C TYR A 31 2.26 9.16 12.72
N SER A 32 3.30 9.52 13.48
CA SER A 32 3.32 9.43 14.95
C SER A 32 3.38 10.79 15.65
N GLY A 33 3.19 11.89 14.91
CA GLY A 33 3.19 13.24 15.48
C GLY A 33 1.85 13.61 16.14
N ALA A 34 1.84 14.75 16.83
CA ALA A 34 0.61 15.32 17.39
C ALA A 34 -0.34 15.79 16.26
N PRO A 35 -1.67 15.84 16.47
CA PRO A 35 -2.60 16.35 15.48
C PRO A 35 -2.21 17.75 14.98
N VAL A 36 -2.26 17.95 13.66
CA VAL A 36 -1.93 19.24 13.02
C VAL A 36 -3.23 19.93 12.63
N ALA A 37 -3.46 21.13 13.19
CA ALA A 37 -4.66 21.92 12.90
C ALA A 37 -4.76 22.27 11.41
N ILE A 38 -5.97 22.19 10.87
CA ILE A 38 -6.32 22.64 9.52
C ILE A 38 -6.85 24.07 9.65
N PRO A 39 -6.14 25.08 9.10
CA PRO A 39 -6.63 26.45 9.07
C PRO A 39 -7.82 26.60 8.12
N ASP A 40 -8.83 27.36 8.54
CA ASP A 40 -10.01 27.69 7.73
C ASP A 40 -9.64 28.28 6.36
N GLY A 41 -10.53 28.01 5.41
CA GLY A 41 -10.66 28.77 4.18
C GLY A 41 -11.07 30.22 4.41
N LEU A 42 -10.92 31.03 3.36
CA LEU A 42 -11.22 32.47 3.42
C LEU A 42 -12.69 32.78 3.04
N GLY A 43 -13.50 31.74 2.81
CA GLY A 43 -14.89 31.82 2.37
C GLY A 43 -15.24 30.66 1.44
N THR A 44 -16.51 30.48 1.10
CA THR A 44 -16.98 29.34 0.29
C THR A 44 -16.21 29.19 -1.02
N GLY A 45 -15.57 28.03 -1.21
CA GLY A 45 -14.73 27.71 -2.37
C GLY A 45 -13.37 28.40 -2.38
N THR A 46 -12.98 29.09 -1.30
CA THR A 46 -11.71 29.83 -1.22
C THR A 46 -10.77 29.18 -0.21
N ALA A 47 -9.65 28.67 -0.73
CA ALA A 47 -8.67 27.91 0.05
C ALA A 47 -8.06 28.70 1.22
N GLY A 48 -7.86 27.99 2.33
CA GLY A 48 -7.08 28.39 3.49
C GLY A 48 -5.60 28.06 3.33
N ALA A 49 -4.84 28.27 4.41
CA ALA A 49 -3.45 27.82 4.46
C ALA A 49 -3.40 26.29 4.59
N PRO A 50 -2.45 25.61 3.91
CA PRO A 50 -2.38 24.15 3.93
C PRO A 50 -1.86 23.62 5.28
N ALA A 51 -2.49 22.58 5.80
CA ALA A 51 -1.97 21.74 6.87
C ALA A 51 -1.24 20.53 6.27
N MET A 52 -0.09 20.15 6.83
CA MET A 52 0.77 19.11 6.27
C MET A 52 1.32 18.19 7.35
N VAL A 53 1.29 16.88 7.08
CA VAL A 53 2.00 15.85 7.84
C VAL A 53 2.79 14.96 6.90
N SER A 54 3.82 14.27 7.39
CA SER A 54 4.65 13.42 6.53
C SER A 54 5.13 12.16 7.22
N VAL A 55 5.37 11.14 6.41
CA VAL A 55 6.07 9.90 6.78
C VAL A 55 7.25 9.70 5.84
N THR A 56 8.28 8.99 6.31
CA THR A 56 9.48 8.71 5.52
C THR A 56 9.55 7.23 5.16
N VAL A 57 9.76 6.95 3.89
CA VAL A 57 10.09 5.62 3.37
C VAL A 57 11.62 5.54 3.25
N PRO A 58 12.31 4.74 4.09
CA PRO A 58 13.76 4.82 4.20
C PRO A 58 14.52 4.11 3.07
N GLY A 59 13.96 3.04 2.51
CA GLY A 59 14.60 2.21 1.49
C GLY A 59 13.98 2.40 0.10
N ALA A 60 14.83 2.29 -0.93
CA ALA A 60 14.37 2.28 -2.32
C ALA A 60 13.61 1.00 -2.64
N MET A 61 12.48 1.16 -3.33
CA MET A 61 11.67 0.07 -3.88
C MET A 61 10.80 0.61 -5.01
N THR A 62 10.55 -0.23 -6.02
CA THR A 62 9.62 0.12 -7.10
C THR A 62 8.18 -0.10 -6.63
N ILE A 63 7.33 0.91 -6.77
CA ILE A 63 5.94 0.86 -6.30
C ILE A 63 5.08 0.01 -7.25
N ALA A 64 4.40 -1.02 -6.75
CA ALA A 64 3.30 -1.68 -7.47
C ALA A 64 1.94 -1.12 -7.12
N ARG A 65 1.76 -0.70 -5.87
CA ARG A 65 0.50 -0.17 -5.36
C ARG A 65 0.73 0.67 -4.12
N VAL A 66 -0.07 1.72 -4.00
CA VAL A 66 -0.15 2.57 -2.80
C VAL A 66 -1.58 2.49 -2.25
N GLU A 67 -1.70 2.43 -0.94
CA GLU A 67 -2.94 2.65 -0.21
C GLU A 67 -2.69 3.71 0.87
N CYS A 68 -3.69 4.57 1.11
CA CYS A 68 -3.59 5.63 2.10
C CYS A 68 -4.73 5.50 3.11
N ARG A 69 -4.45 5.63 4.39
CA ARG A 69 -5.46 5.73 5.44
C ARG A 69 -5.33 7.07 6.16
N VAL A 70 -6.45 7.75 6.38
CA VAL A 70 -6.47 9.06 7.04
C VAL A 70 -7.52 9.12 8.15
N PHE A 71 -7.20 9.87 9.20
CA PHE A 71 -8.15 10.30 10.23
C PHE A 71 -8.08 11.82 10.32
N VAL A 72 -9.14 12.48 9.90
CA VAL A 72 -9.25 13.94 9.83
C VAL A 72 -10.57 14.37 10.48
N PRO A 73 -10.57 14.66 11.80
CA PRO A 73 -11.70 15.34 12.41
C PRO A 73 -11.94 16.69 11.74
N HIS A 74 -13.17 16.94 11.33
CA HIS A 74 -13.60 18.19 10.68
C HIS A 74 -15.12 18.30 10.73
N SER A 75 -15.68 19.46 11.02
CA SER A 75 -17.14 19.63 11.15
C SER A 75 -17.89 19.52 9.81
N PHE A 76 -17.23 19.81 8.70
CA PHE A 76 -17.83 19.74 7.36
C PHE A 76 -16.90 19.03 6.36
N GLN A 77 -17.30 17.89 5.83
CA GLN A 77 -16.49 17.13 4.87
C GLN A 77 -16.32 17.86 3.53
N GLY A 78 -17.37 18.52 3.04
CA GLY A 78 -17.40 19.22 1.75
C GLY A 78 -16.44 20.40 1.61
N ASP A 79 -15.81 20.81 2.71
CA ASP A 79 -14.85 21.91 2.71
C ASP A 79 -13.43 21.45 2.41
N LEU A 80 -13.13 20.17 2.63
CA LEU A 80 -11.74 19.70 2.59
C LEU A 80 -11.34 19.15 1.22
N ARG A 81 -10.12 19.50 0.82
CA ARG A 81 -9.33 18.76 -0.16
C ARG A 81 -8.16 18.08 0.54
N LEU A 82 -8.02 16.77 0.32
CA LEU A 82 -6.90 15.98 0.82
C LEU A 82 -6.02 15.53 -0.35
N THR A 83 -4.71 15.76 -0.27
CA THR A 83 -3.75 15.43 -1.33
C THR A 83 -2.57 14.65 -0.77
N LEU A 84 -2.24 13.52 -1.40
CA LEU A 84 -1.01 12.76 -1.13
C LEU A 84 0.06 13.17 -2.14
N THR A 85 1.29 13.43 -1.67
CA THR A 85 2.42 13.82 -2.53
C THR A 85 3.67 13.05 -2.14
N HIS A 86 4.37 12.49 -3.13
CA HIS A 86 5.74 12.03 -2.97
C HIS A 86 6.69 13.18 -3.30
N VAL A 87 7.28 13.78 -2.26
CA VAL A 87 7.91 15.11 -2.30
C VAL A 87 9.07 15.17 -3.29
N GLU A 88 9.90 14.15 -3.33
CA GLU A 88 11.11 14.10 -4.13
C GLU A 88 10.79 13.94 -5.63
N SER A 89 9.72 13.21 -5.96
CA SER A 89 9.28 13.08 -7.36
C SER A 89 8.35 14.19 -7.83
N GLY A 90 7.76 14.96 -6.91
CA GLY A 90 6.72 15.96 -7.18
C GLY A 90 5.38 15.38 -7.64
N VAL A 91 5.21 14.06 -7.67
CA VAL A 91 3.96 13.40 -8.06
C VAL A 91 2.94 13.50 -6.94
N SER A 92 1.70 13.82 -7.29
CA SER A 92 0.59 13.97 -6.36
C SER A 92 -0.66 13.24 -6.84
N ALA A 93 -1.47 12.81 -5.88
CA ALA A 93 -2.83 12.29 -6.10
C ALA A 93 -3.79 13.02 -5.16
N VAL A 94 -4.90 13.52 -5.69
CA VAL A 94 -6.00 14.03 -4.88
C VAL A 94 -6.77 12.84 -4.33
N LEU A 95 -6.91 12.78 -3.01
CA LEU A 95 -7.57 11.68 -2.30
C LEU A 95 -9.07 11.96 -2.16
N VAL A 96 -9.40 13.19 -1.78
CA VAL A 96 -10.75 13.70 -1.56
C VAL A 96 -10.76 15.14 -2.06
N ASP A 97 -11.80 15.55 -2.79
CA ASP A 97 -11.95 16.92 -3.27
C ASP A 97 -13.37 17.44 -3.02
N ARG A 98 -13.60 18.03 -1.83
CA ARG A 98 -14.82 18.76 -1.52
C ARG A 98 -16.09 18.01 -1.95
N PRO A 99 -16.32 16.80 -1.41
CA PRO A 99 -17.31 15.90 -1.95
C PRO A 99 -18.71 16.53 -1.91
N TYR A 100 -19.52 16.25 -2.93
CA TYR A 100 -20.84 16.81 -3.22
C TYR A 100 -20.85 18.25 -3.75
N VAL A 101 -19.69 18.80 -4.09
CA VAL A 101 -19.57 20.00 -4.91
C VAL A 101 -19.50 19.57 -6.39
N PRO A 102 -20.29 20.17 -7.32
CA PRO A 102 -21.07 21.40 -7.19
C PRO A 102 -22.57 21.21 -6.88
N GLN A 103 -23.02 20.01 -6.48
CA GLN A 103 -24.43 19.74 -6.16
C GLN A 103 -24.93 20.70 -5.09
N THR A 104 -24.09 21.05 -4.13
CA THR A 104 -24.22 22.26 -3.31
C THR A 104 -22.90 23.06 -3.31
N PRO A 105 -22.92 24.36 -2.96
CA PRO A 105 -21.69 25.14 -2.83
C PRO A 105 -20.76 24.70 -1.69
N LEU A 106 -21.31 24.01 -0.68
CA LEU A 106 -20.62 23.60 0.55
C LEU A 106 -20.25 22.11 0.58
N GLY A 107 -20.77 21.30 -0.34
CA GLY A 107 -20.55 19.85 -0.35
C GLY A 107 -21.28 19.10 0.76
N PHE A 108 -20.71 17.98 1.22
CA PHE A 108 -21.29 17.15 2.28
C PHE A 108 -21.19 17.80 3.67
N PRO A 109 -22.32 17.99 4.39
CA PRO A 109 -22.33 18.50 5.76
C PRO A 109 -21.98 17.46 6.82
N ALA A 110 -21.80 16.18 6.45
CA ALA A 110 -21.36 15.17 7.41
C ALA A 110 -19.98 15.55 7.98
N PRO A 111 -19.74 15.33 9.28
CA PRO A 111 -18.43 15.56 9.89
C PRO A 111 -17.52 14.34 9.74
N ASP A 112 -16.22 14.61 9.89
CA ASP A 112 -15.10 13.68 10.06
C ASP A 112 -14.82 12.71 8.91
N TYR A 113 -13.55 12.60 8.54
CA TYR A 113 -13.03 11.49 7.76
C TYR A 113 -12.37 10.47 8.68
N GLY A 114 -13.05 9.35 8.93
CA GLY A 114 -12.61 8.26 9.79
C GLY A 114 -12.67 8.57 11.30
N SER A 115 -12.11 7.66 12.09
CA SER A 115 -11.91 7.77 13.54
C SER A 115 -10.56 7.16 13.96
N ALA A 116 -10.21 7.30 15.23
CA ALA A 116 -9.01 6.66 15.80
C ALA A 116 -9.05 5.11 15.70
N GLN A 117 -10.24 4.51 15.64
CA GLN A 117 -10.44 3.07 15.56
C GLN A 117 -10.68 2.58 14.12
N ALA A 118 -11.16 3.45 13.23
CA ALA A 118 -11.51 3.12 11.86
C ALA A 118 -11.23 4.31 10.93
N MET A 119 -10.01 4.38 10.39
CA MET A 119 -9.59 5.42 9.46
C MET A 119 -10.31 5.28 8.10
N LEU A 120 -10.48 6.40 7.40
CA LEU A 120 -10.86 6.39 5.99
C LEU A 120 -9.75 5.71 5.19
N HIS A 121 -10.07 4.71 4.36
CA HIS A 121 -9.11 3.95 3.57
C HIS A 121 -9.28 4.27 2.09
N LEU A 122 -8.25 4.83 1.46
CA LEU A 122 -8.21 5.19 0.07
C LEU A 122 -7.38 4.16 -0.70
N ALA A 123 -8.02 3.47 -1.63
CA ALA A 123 -7.39 2.44 -2.45
C ALA A 123 -8.06 2.36 -3.82
N ASP A 124 -7.26 2.17 -4.87
CA ASP A 124 -7.76 2.06 -6.25
C ASP A 124 -8.66 0.82 -6.47
N SER A 125 -8.51 -0.20 -5.62
CA SER A 125 -9.32 -1.41 -5.62
C SER A 125 -10.70 -1.25 -4.98
N ALA A 126 -10.99 -0.11 -4.35
CA ALA A 126 -12.32 0.18 -3.82
C ALA A 126 -13.36 0.27 -4.95
N ALA A 127 -14.66 0.22 -4.63
CA ALA A 127 -15.70 0.19 -5.66
C ALA A 127 -15.90 1.55 -6.34
N ALA A 128 -15.89 2.64 -5.56
CA ALA A 128 -16.28 3.97 -6.03
C ALA A 128 -15.64 5.08 -5.18
N VAL A 129 -15.69 6.30 -5.72
CA VAL A 129 -15.27 7.53 -5.03
C VAL A 129 -16.33 7.95 -4.01
N TYR A 130 -15.90 8.56 -2.90
CA TYR A 130 -16.77 9.12 -1.88
C TYR A 130 -17.38 10.46 -2.33
N ASP A 131 -18.25 10.41 -3.33
CA ASP A 131 -18.91 11.58 -3.91
C ASP A 131 -20.23 11.18 -4.59
N ALA A 132 -21.04 12.16 -5.02
CA ALA A 132 -22.20 11.94 -5.85
C ALA A 132 -21.82 11.40 -7.25
N PRO A 133 -22.67 10.57 -7.86
CA PRO A 133 -23.96 10.09 -7.35
C PRO A 133 -23.84 8.88 -6.40
N THR A 134 -22.63 8.36 -6.17
CA THR A 134 -22.38 7.17 -5.32
C THR A 134 -22.88 7.39 -3.90
N VAL A 135 -22.61 8.57 -3.36
CA VAL A 135 -23.05 8.99 -2.03
C VAL A 135 -23.96 10.21 -2.18
N ALA A 136 -25.09 10.21 -1.48
CA ALA A 136 -26.01 11.33 -1.43
C ALA A 136 -25.78 12.17 -0.17
N ALA A 137 -26.28 13.42 -0.17
CA ALA A 137 -26.32 14.23 1.04
C ALA A 137 -27.05 13.49 2.19
N PRO A 138 -26.60 13.61 3.44
CA PRO A 138 -25.56 14.52 3.94
C PRO A 138 -24.10 14.00 3.83
N GLY A 139 -23.87 12.84 3.22
CA GLY A 139 -22.63 12.08 3.40
C GLY A 139 -22.73 11.11 4.59
N ILE A 140 -21.60 10.56 5.02
CA ILE A 140 -21.47 9.57 6.08
C ILE A 140 -20.60 10.16 7.20
N THR A 141 -21.16 10.34 8.38
CA THR A 141 -20.40 10.79 9.57
C THR A 141 -19.27 9.82 9.90
N GLY A 142 -18.05 10.34 10.05
CA GLY A 142 -16.87 9.52 10.35
C GLY A 142 -16.61 8.48 9.27
N VAL A 143 -16.78 8.86 8.00
CA VAL A 143 -16.68 7.95 6.85
C VAL A 143 -15.41 7.11 6.94
N ASN A 144 -15.58 5.80 6.91
CA ASN A 144 -14.48 4.84 7.01
C ASN A 144 -14.62 3.76 5.94
N GLY A 145 -13.65 2.84 5.90
CA GLY A 145 -13.62 1.77 4.93
C GLY A 145 -13.04 2.19 3.58
N PRO A 146 -12.97 1.27 2.61
CA PRO A 146 -12.29 1.49 1.34
C PRO A 146 -13.14 2.35 0.39
N TRP A 147 -12.56 3.47 -0.05
CA TRP A 147 -13.07 4.36 -1.11
C TRP A 147 -12.00 4.58 -2.16
N LYS A 148 -12.41 4.84 -3.40
CA LYS A 148 -11.45 5.24 -4.43
C LYS A 148 -11.05 6.70 -4.19
N PRO A 149 -9.76 7.05 -4.39
CA PRO A 149 -9.34 8.44 -4.42
C PRO A 149 -9.90 9.16 -5.68
N GLU A 150 -9.98 10.49 -5.62
CA GLU A 150 -10.34 11.31 -6.81
C GLU A 150 -9.35 11.13 -7.97
N THR A 151 -8.06 11.11 -7.64
CA THR A 151 -6.99 10.74 -8.56
C THR A 151 -6.47 9.35 -8.17
N PRO A 152 -6.50 8.35 -9.09
CA PRO A 152 -5.99 7.01 -8.78
C PRO A 152 -4.59 7.04 -8.19
N LEU A 153 -4.36 6.30 -7.11
CA LEU A 153 -3.05 6.15 -6.47
C LEU A 153 -2.04 5.44 -7.38
N SER A 154 -2.49 4.78 -8.44
CA SER A 154 -1.64 4.19 -9.48
C SER A 154 -0.75 5.19 -10.20
N VAL A 155 -0.95 6.51 -10.04
CA VAL A 155 -0.01 7.54 -10.53
C VAL A 155 1.41 7.39 -9.95
N PHE A 156 1.53 6.70 -8.81
CA PHE A 156 2.79 6.40 -8.15
C PHE A 156 3.44 5.09 -8.66
N ASN A 157 2.70 4.23 -9.36
CA ASN A 157 3.20 2.92 -9.77
C ASN A 157 4.42 3.02 -10.71
N GLY A 158 5.37 2.09 -10.56
CA GLY A 158 6.61 2.04 -11.33
C GLY A 158 7.68 3.05 -10.89
N ARG A 159 7.40 3.90 -9.90
CA ARG A 159 8.36 4.88 -9.37
C ARG A 159 9.07 4.35 -8.13
N ASN A 160 10.19 4.98 -7.78
CA ASN A 160 10.86 4.73 -6.51
C ASN A 160 10.03 5.29 -5.34
N ALA A 161 9.81 4.48 -4.31
CA ALA A 161 9.05 4.86 -3.12
C ALA A 161 9.88 5.59 -2.05
N GLN A 162 11.21 5.51 -2.10
CA GLN A 162 12.08 6.13 -1.11
C GLN A 162 11.89 7.64 -1.09
N GLY A 163 11.69 8.17 0.12
CA GLY A 163 11.56 9.61 0.32
C GLY A 163 10.42 9.97 1.26
N THR A 164 10.05 11.23 1.19
CA THR A 164 9.06 11.86 2.03
C THR A 164 7.70 11.79 1.34
N TRP A 165 6.75 11.17 2.03
CA TRP A 165 5.36 11.14 1.62
C TRP A 165 4.57 12.08 2.49
N ARG A 166 3.94 13.07 1.86
CA ARG A 166 3.24 14.16 2.52
C ARG A 166 1.75 14.11 2.25
N LEU A 167 0.96 14.06 3.31
CA LEU A 167 -0.47 14.33 3.26
C LEU A 167 -0.68 15.83 3.51
N THR A 168 -1.43 16.47 2.61
CA THR A 168 -1.83 17.87 2.73
C THR A 168 -3.35 17.95 2.83
N ALA A 169 -3.85 18.72 3.78
CA ALA A 169 -5.26 19.09 3.89
C ALA A 169 -5.40 20.60 3.69
N VAL A 170 -6.39 20.99 2.90
CA VAL A 170 -6.76 22.40 2.66
C VAL A 170 -8.26 22.52 2.84
N ASP A 171 -8.67 23.49 3.65
CA ASP A 171 -10.05 23.89 3.83
C ASP A 171 -10.44 24.98 2.82
N PHE A 172 -11.67 24.92 2.29
CA PHE A 172 -12.24 25.84 1.30
C PHE A 172 -13.50 26.56 1.81
N ALA A 173 -13.75 26.63 3.12
CA ALA A 173 -14.80 27.43 3.73
C ALA A 173 -14.32 28.04 5.06
N ALA A 174 -15.08 28.99 5.59
CA ALA A 174 -14.75 29.66 6.85
C ALA A 174 -15.71 29.20 7.94
N GLY A 175 -15.22 29.13 9.18
CA GLY A 175 -16.03 28.85 10.37
C GLY A 175 -16.01 27.39 10.83
N ASP A 176 -15.34 26.52 10.08
CA ASP A 176 -15.16 25.11 10.37
C ASP A 176 -13.66 24.83 10.54
N THR A 177 -13.29 24.26 11.69
CA THR A 177 -11.90 23.91 12.00
C THR A 177 -11.78 22.42 12.24
N GLY A 178 -10.62 21.86 11.90
CA GLY A 178 -10.31 20.47 12.25
C GLY A 178 -8.82 20.21 12.32
N SER A 179 -8.43 18.94 12.18
CA SER A 179 -7.02 18.56 12.23
C SER A 179 -6.74 17.31 11.42
N ILE A 180 -5.51 17.18 10.93
CA ILE A 180 -4.97 15.88 10.52
C ILE A 180 -4.54 15.16 11.80
N ALA A 181 -5.32 14.18 12.24
CA ALA A 181 -5.08 13.43 13.47
C ALA A 181 -4.44 12.05 13.23
N GLY A 182 -4.53 11.52 12.01
CA GLY A 182 -3.87 10.27 11.63
C GLY A 182 -3.60 10.18 10.14
N PHE A 183 -2.45 9.61 9.80
CA PHE A 183 -2.03 9.32 8.42
C PHE A 183 -1.24 8.02 8.42
N THR A 184 -1.62 7.09 7.57
CA THR A 184 -0.88 5.85 7.32
C THR A 184 -0.77 5.62 5.83
N LEU A 185 0.42 5.25 5.39
CA LEU A 185 0.73 4.90 4.02
C LEU A 185 1.13 3.43 3.97
N THR A 186 0.48 2.65 3.11
CA THR A 186 0.90 1.28 2.81
C THR A 186 1.41 1.24 1.38
N ILE A 187 2.67 0.82 1.18
CA ILE A 187 3.24 0.63 -0.15
C ILE A 187 3.44 -0.86 -0.35
N THR A 188 2.81 -1.40 -1.40
CA THR A 188 3.14 -2.72 -1.93
C THR A 188 4.20 -2.48 -3.02
N PRO A 189 5.46 -2.91 -2.83
CA PRO A 189 6.43 -2.88 -3.90
C PRO A 189 6.01 -3.85 -5.02
N THR A 190 6.51 -3.65 -6.23
CA THR A 190 6.56 -4.72 -7.22
C THR A 190 7.27 -5.88 -6.56
N ALA A 191 6.74 -7.09 -6.71
CA ALA A 191 7.42 -8.27 -6.18
C ALA A 191 8.87 -8.19 -6.68
N ASN A 192 9.84 -8.04 -5.75
CA ASN A 192 11.25 -7.97 -6.11
C ASN A 192 11.48 -9.09 -7.09
N CYS A 193 11.85 -8.75 -8.32
CA CYS A 193 12.00 -9.77 -9.30
C CYS A 193 13.21 -10.58 -8.89
N TYR A 194 12.99 -11.76 -8.32
CA TYR A 194 14.07 -12.60 -7.83
C TYR A 194 15.14 -12.85 -8.92
N ALA A 195 14.69 -12.88 -10.17
CA ALA A 195 15.56 -13.01 -11.33
C ALA A 195 16.42 -11.76 -11.61
N ASN A 196 16.00 -10.55 -11.21
CA ASN A 196 16.75 -9.29 -11.35
C ASN A 196 17.86 -9.19 -10.29
N CYS A 197 18.85 -10.06 -10.42
CA CYS A 197 19.94 -10.21 -9.45
C CYS A 197 20.85 -8.98 -9.42
N ASP A 198 21.07 -8.35 -10.58
CA ASP A 198 22.02 -7.25 -10.73
C ASP A 198 21.37 -5.87 -10.53
N GLY A 199 20.05 -5.82 -10.34
CA GLY A 199 19.30 -4.61 -10.09
C GLY A 199 19.11 -3.73 -11.32
N SER A 200 19.15 -4.33 -12.52
CA SER A 200 18.89 -3.67 -13.78
C SER A 200 17.58 -2.89 -13.74
N THR A 201 17.65 -1.61 -14.15
CA THR A 201 16.51 -0.68 -14.22
C THR A 201 16.10 -0.35 -15.65
N GLY A 202 16.87 -0.84 -16.64
CA GLY A 202 16.61 -0.66 -18.06
C GLY A 202 15.52 -1.59 -18.59
N THR A 203 15.12 -1.38 -19.85
CA THR A 203 14.28 -2.33 -20.59
C THR A 203 15.13 -3.03 -21.66
N PRO A 204 15.15 -4.38 -21.72
CA PRO A 204 14.49 -5.32 -20.81
C PRO A 204 15.11 -5.32 -19.40
N VAL A 205 14.27 -5.54 -18.37
CA VAL A 205 14.70 -5.58 -16.96
C VAL A 205 15.63 -6.76 -16.70
N LEU A 206 15.38 -7.91 -17.34
CA LEU A 206 16.28 -9.06 -17.28
C LEU A 206 17.26 -9.07 -18.43
N THR A 207 18.54 -9.15 -18.09
CA THR A 207 19.65 -9.24 -19.04
C THR A 207 20.51 -10.47 -18.77
N ALA A 208 21.53 -10.69 -19.59
CA ALA A 208 22.54 -11.70 -19.28
C ALA A 208 23.33 -11.36 -17.99
N GLY A 209 23.35 -10.09 -17.57
CA GLY A 209 24.00 -9.64 -16.32
C GLY A 209 23.36 -10.24 -15.07
N ASP A 210 22.04 -10.37 -15.05
CA ASP A 210 21.28 -11.00 -13.98
C ASP A 210 21.63 -12.47 -13.80
N PHE A 211 21.67 -13.22 -14.90
CA PHE A 211 22.04 -14.63 -14.88
C PHE A 211 23.49 -14.79 -14.42
N GLN A 212 24.40 -13.94 -14.89
CA GLN A 212 25.79 -13.94 -14.44
C GLN A 212 25.90 -13.61 -12.94
N CYS A 213 25.12 -12.65 -12.45
CA CYS A 213 25.05 -12.30 -11.04
C CYS A 213 24.57 -13.49 -10.20
N PHE A 214 23.52 -14.19 -10.64
CA PHE A 214 23.04 -15.40 -9.98
C PHE A 214 24.11 -16.50 -9.96
N LEU A 215 24.77 -16.76 -11.09
CA LEU A 215 25.87 -17.74 -11.17
C LEU A 215 27.00 -17.42 -10.19
N ASN A 216 27.39 -16.15 -10.09
CA ASN A 216 28.43 -15.72 -9.16
C ASN A 216 27.99 -16.00 -7.71
N ARG A 217 26.77 -15.63 -7.33
CA ARG A 217 26.24 -15.88 -5.97
C ARG A 217 26.07 -17.36 -5.65
N PHE A 218 25.53 -18.12 -6.58
CA PHE A 218 25.31 -19.57 -6.46
C PHE A 218 26.64 -20.31 -6.26
N THR A 219 27.68 -19.95 -7.01
CA THR A 219 29.00 -20.59 -6.91
C THR A 219 29.78 -20.18 -5.67
N THR A 220 29.53 -19.00 -5.11
CA THR A 220 30.12 -18.55 -3.84
C THR A 220 29.37 -19.06 -2.60
N GLY A 221 28.27 -19.78 -2.77
CA GLY A 221 27.46 -20.26 -1.66
C GLY A 221 26.62 -19.19 -0.96
N ASP A 222 26.25 -18.11 -1.65
CA ASP A 222 25.47 -17.01 -1.09
C ASP A 222 24.03 -17.47 -0.77
N PRO A 223 23.55 -17.34 0.49
CA PRO A 223 22.19 -17.73 0.86
C PRO A 223 21.08 -17.06 0.04
N TRP A 224 21.33 -15.89 -0.59
CA TRP A 224 20.39 -15.26 -1.50
C TRP A 224 20.05 -16.14 -2.72
N ALA A 225 21.00 -16.97 -3.17
CA ALA A 225 20.80 -17.87 -4.31
C ALA A 225 19.91 -19.08 -3.99
N ASN A 226 19.46 -19.23 -2.74
CA ASN A 226 18.53 -20.28 -2.30
C ASN A 226 17.09 -19.93 -2.72
N CYS A 227 16.81 -20.08 -4.02
CA CYS A 227 15.54 -19.72 -4.62
C CYS A 227 14.38 -20.62 -4.14
N ASP A 228 14.68 -21.89 -3.88
CA ASP A 228 13.65 -22.88 -3.55
C ASP A 228 13.39 -23.02 -2.04
N GLY A 229 14.22 -22.38 -1.21
CA GLY A 229 14.10 -22.37 0.25
C GLY A 229 14.61 -23.65 0.91
N SER A 230 15.48 -24.42 0.25
CA SER A 230 16.13 -25.60 0.80
C SER A 230 16.78 -25.31 2.15
N VAL A 231 16.55 -26.19 3.14
CA VAL A 231 17.11 -26.07 4.50
C VAL A 231 18.08 -27.19 4.87
N MET A 232 18.19 -28.22 4.03
CA MET A 232 19.08 -29.36 4.24
C MET A 232 20.32 -29.22 3.38
N ALA A 233 21.48 -29.61 3.90
CA ALA A 233 22.73 -29.56 3.16
C ALA A 233 22.76 -30.58 2.00
N PRO A 234 23.24 -30.20 0.80
CA PRO A 234 23.66 -28.86 0.42
C PRO A 234 22.48 -27.90 0.26
N VAL A 235 22.52 -26.78 1.02
CA VAL A 235 21.46 -25.75 1.07
C VAL A 235 21.28 -25.09 -0.29
N LEU A 236 22.35 -24.98 -1.07
CA LEU A 236 22.33 -24.58 -2.47
C LEU A 236 22.55 -25.81 -3.34
N ASN A 237 21.57 -26.13 -4.18
CA ASN A 237 21.58 -27.31 -5.02
C ASN A 237 20.94 -27.04 -6.38
N VAL A 238 20.83 -28.08 -7.22
CA VAL A 238 20.32 -27.94 -8.60
C VAL A 238 18.89 -27.38 -8.67
N MET A 239 18.09 -27.54 -7.62
CA MET A 239 16.71 -27.06 -7.58
C MET A 239 16.63 -25.53 -7.44
N ASP A 240 17.59 -24.90 -6.79
CA ASP A 240 17.73 -23.43 -6.78
C ASP A 240 17.98 -22.86 -8.17
N PHE A 241 18.87 -23.53 -8.91
CA PHE A 241 19.18 -23.17 -10.29
C PHE A 241 17.95 -23.28 -11.18
N GLN A 242 17.22 -24.39 -11.06
CA GLN A 242 15.96 -24.59 -11.79
C GLN A 242 14.90 -23.55 -11.40
N CYS A 243 14.79 -23.25 -10.10
CA CYS A 243 13.89 -22.22 -9.59
C CYS A 243 14.23 -20.83 -10.17
N TYR A 244 15.51 -20.46 -10.19
CA TYR A 244 15.97 -19.21 -10.80
C TYR A 244 15.62 -19.15 -12.29
N LEU A 245 15.92 -20.19 -13.06
CA LEU A 245 15.61 -20.23 -14.50
C LEU A 245 14.10 -20.08 -14.76
N ASN A 246 13.27 -20.71 -13.94
CA ASN A 246 11.81 -20.56 -14.06
C ASN A 246 11.38 -19.11 -13.79
N ARG A 247 11.96 -18.44 -12.77
CA ARG A 247 11.68 -17.02 -12.48
C ARG A 247 12.18 -16.10 -13.59
N PHE A 248 13.36 -16.39 -14.14
CA PHE A 248 13.97 -15.63 -15.24
C PHE A 248 13.13 -15.74 -16.52
N ALA A 249 12.64 -16.94 -16.85
CA ALA A 249 11.80 -17.18 -18.01
C ALA A 249 10.41 -16.51 -17.93
N VAL A 250 9.87 -16.37 -16.71
CA VAL A 250 8.62 -15.60 -16.47
C VAL A 250 8.83 -14.11 -16.76
N GLY A 251 10.06 -13.61 -16.60
CA GLY A 251 10.39 -12.20 -16.80
C GLY A 251 10.03 -11.32 -15.60
N CYS A 252 10.48 -10.06 -15.67
CA CYS A 252 10.14 -9.03 -14.70
C CYS A 252 9.38 -7.90 -15.41
N THR A 253 8.24 -7.49 -14.85
CA THR A 253 7.49 -6.31 -15.35
C THR A 253 8.02 -4.99 -14.80
N ALA A 254 8.89 -5.03 -13.79
CA ALA A 254 9.57 -3.89 -13.19
C ALA A 254 10.85 -4.35 -12.45
N PRO A 255 11.81 -3.45 -12.19
CA PRO A 255 13.05 -3.75 -11.47
C PRO A 255 12.81 -4.34 -10.08
#